data_AF-A0A3D0U2L3-F1
#
_entry.id   AF-A0A3D0U2L3-F1
#
_cell.length_a   1.000
_cell.length_b   1.000
_cell.length_c   1.000
_cell.angle_alpha   90.00
_cell.angle_beta   90.00
_cell.angle_gamma   90.00
#
_symmetry.space_group_name_H-M   'P 1'
#
loop_
_entity.id
_entity.type
_entity.pdbx_description
1 polymer ?
#
loop_
_entity_poly.entity_id
_entity_poly.type
_entity_poly.pdbx_seq_one_letter_code
_entity_poly.pdbx_strand_id
1 'polypeptide(L)'
;MNTFKRILFLVAVLGLAACEQANIVAPSNNAVSTEKPLTFQIAFTGSVAPSDLAIQLNTADVTSAFTVTDTGATADGSLLADQVFPGRNIFRVKGYNQIKQVAFYYDTEGPEIHIMDTDRDALTVTGYVSDPGGVESVMLDGVALELGAGNSFTASFTDQPFNTFVAVDGFGQSKTTEYARGDNEFVGISARLNQGGFDFLISVLEQELNGADYQDIVDGIGNIELINTFGLFNL
;
A
#
# COMPACT_ATOMS: atom_id res chain seq x y z
N MET A 1 -9.20 -40.37 -38.70
CA MET A 1 -9.00 -40.11 -37.26
C MET A 1 -9.49 -38.68 -36.99
N ASN A 2 -10.73 -38.54 -36.50
CA ASN A 2 -11.57 -37.34 -36.63
C ASN A 2 -11.04 -36.11 -35.88
N THR A 3 -11.11 -34.96 -36.54
CA THR A 3 -10.87 -33.60 -36.03
C THR A 3 -11.57 -33.33 -34.70
N PHE A 4 -12.74 -33.94 -34.48
CA PHE A 4 -13.50 -33.88 -33.24
C PHE A 4 -12.75 -34.49 -32.02
N LYS A 5 -12.00 -35.59 -32.21
CA LYS A 5 -11.14 -36.16 -31.15
C LYS A 5 -9.95 -35.25 -30.83
N ARG A 6 -9.42 -34.52 -31.83
CA ARG A 6 -8.31 -33.57 -31.62
C ARG A 6 -8.77 -32.33 -30.85
N ILE A 7 -9.96 -31.81 -31.15
CA ILE A 7 -10.53 -30.65 -30.42
C ILE A 7 -10.87 -31.03 -28.98
N LEU A 8 -11.45 -32.21 -28.75
CA LEU A 8 -11.76 -32.69 -27.40
C LEU A 8 -10.48 -32.93 -26.57
N PHE A 9 -9.41 -33.43 -27.20
CA PHE A 9 -8.10 -33.58 -26.55
C PHE A 9 -7.47 -32.21 -26.25
N LEU A 10 -7.59 -31.23 -27.16
CA LEU A 10 -7.09 -29.87 -26.94
C LEU A 10 -7.83 -29.17 -25.79
N VAL A 11 -9.16 -29.31 -25.71
CA VAL A 11 -9.97 -28.76 -24.62
C VAL A 11 -9.70 -29.48 -23.28
N ALA A 12 -9.43 -30.79 -23.30
CA ALA A 12 -9.02 -31.53 -22.11
C ALA A 12 -7.60 -31.16 -21.64
N VAL A 13 -6.66 -30.93 -22.55
CA VAL A 13 -5.30 -30.48 -22.25
C VAL A 13 -5.28 -29.02 -21.77
N LEU A 14 -6.12 -28.15 -22.34
CA LEU A 14 -6.28 -26.76 -21.91
C LEU A 14 -7.07 -26.63 -20.58
N GLY A 15 -7.95 -27.58 -20.26
CA GLY A 15 -8.70 -27.63 -19.00
C GLY A 15 -7.92 -28.20 -17.81
N LEU A 16 -6.81 -28.91 -18.06
CA LEU A 16 -5.94 -29.48 -17.02
C LEU A 16 -4.73 -28.61 -16.68
N ALA A 17 -4.52 -27.50 -17.39
CA ALA A 17 -3.58 -26.46 -16.98
C ALA A 17 -4.19 -25.61 -15.85
N ALA A 18 -4.52 -26.23 -14.72
CA ALA A 18 -4.69 -25.49 -13.49
C ALA A 18 -3.32 -24.87 -13.17
N CYS A 19 -3.16 -23.58 -13.48
CA CYS A 19 -1.94 -22.85 -13.18
C CYS A 19 -1.74 -22.90 -11.66
N GLU A 20 -0.62 -23.50 -11.23
CA GLU A 20 -0.24 -23.58 -9.82
C GLU A 20 -0.07 -22.16 -9.26
N GLN A 21 -0.65 -21.93 -8.08
CA GLN A 21 -0.77 -20.61 -7.48
C GLN A 21 -0.65 -20.73 -5.97
N ALA A 22 -0.04 -19.70 -5.36
CA ALA A 22 -0.10 -19.45 -3.93
C ALA A 22 -1.13 -18.34 -3.67
N ASN A 23 -2.25 -18.67 -3.05
CA ASN A 23 -3.34 -17.74 -2.77
C ASN A 23 -3.40 -17.41 -1.29
N ILE A 24 -3.44 -16.12 -0.97
CA ILE A 24 -3.62 -15.66 0.41
C ILE A 24 -5.09 -15.89 0.81
N VAL A 25 -5.30 -16.64 1.88
CA VAL A 25 -6.62 -16.96 2.44
C VAL A 25 -6.93 -16.06 3.63
N ALA A 26 -5.95 -15.86 4.52
CA ALA A 26 -6.05 -15.02 5.70
C ALA A 26 -4.75 -14.21 5.90
N PRO A 27 -4.84 -12.92 6.25
CA PRO A 27 -6.05 -12.10 6.30
C PRO A 27 -6.67 -11.87 4.90
N SER A 28 -7.98 -11.62 4.84
CA SER A 28 -8.67 -11.33 3.58
C SER A 28 -8.30 -9.94 3.05
N ASN A 29 -8.38 -9.76 1.73
CA ASN A 29 -8.06 -8.48 1.12
C ASN A 29 -9.04 -7.37 1.54
N ASN A 30 -8.50 -6.23 1.92
CA ASN A 30 -9.18 -5.07 2.52
C ASN A 30 -9.94 -5.40 3.81
N ALA A 31 -9.56 -6.45 4.54
CA ALA A 31 -10.11 -6.68 5.88
C ALA A 31 -9.71 -5.53 6.82
N VAL A 32 -10.65 -5.09 7.66
CA VAL A 32 -10.44 -4.04 8.66
C VAL A 32 -10.83 -4.61 10.02
N SER A 33 -9.96 -4.43 11.02
CA SER A 33 -10.20 -4.94 12.38
C SER A 33 -9.47 -4.11 13.42
N THR A 34 -10.07 -3.98 14.60
CA THR A 34 -9.45 -3.40 15.79
C THR A 34 -8.50 -4.36 16.50
N GLU A 35 -8.33 -5.57 15.98
CA GLU A 35 -7.45 -6.60 16.52
C GLU A 35 -6.46 -7.06 15.44
N LYS A 36 -5.27 -7.47 15.86
CA LYS A 36 -4.29 -8.06 14.93
C LYS A 36 -4.81 -9.43 14.42
N PRO A 37 -4.49 -9.83 13.17
CA PRO A 37 -4.90 -11.13 12.66
C PRO A 37 -4.41 -12.28 13.55
N LEU A 38 -5.32 -13.18 13.92
CA LEU A 38 -4.98 -14.35 14.73
C LEU A 38 -4.21 -15.42 13.94
N THR A 39 -4.31 -15.41 12.62
CA THR A 39 -3.69 -16.39 11.73
C THR A 39 -3.35 -15.77 10.38
N PHE A 40 -2.27 -16.26 9.78
CA PHE A 40 -1.89 -15.99 8.40
C PHE A 40 -1.88 -17.31 7.64
N GLN A 41 -2.60 -17.35 6.53
CA GLN A 41 -2.81 -18.59 5.77
C GLN A 41 -2.68 -18.34 4.28
N ILE A 42 -1.92 -19.22 3.63
CA ILE A 42 -1.74 -19.30 2.19
C ILE A 42 -2.13 -20.71 1.74
N ALA A 43 -2.95 -20.82 0.70
CA ALA A 43 -3.31 -22.07 0.06
C ALA A 43 -2.54 -22.24 -1.25
N PHE A 44 -1.99 -23.44 -1.46
CA PHE A 44 -1.34 -23.81 -2.72
C PHE A 44 -2.30 -24.63 -3.59
N THR A 45 -2.31 -24.36 -4.89
CA THR A 45 -3.06 -25.17 -5.87
C THR A 45 -2.18 -26.19 -6.59
N GLY A 46 -0.86 -26.14 -6.38
CA GLY A 46 0.08 -27.13 -6.91
C GLY A 46 0.07 -28.43 -6.11
N SER A 47 0.74 -29.44 -6.66
CA SER A 47 0.85 -30.77 -6.03
C SER A 47 1.99 -30.87 -5.01
N VAL A 48 2.89 -29.89 -5.01
CA VAL A 48 4.02 -29.73 -4.07
C VAL A 48 4.17 -28.25 -3.73
N ALA A 49 4.74 -27.94 -2.56
CA ALA A 49 5.04 -26.56 -2.18
C ALA A 49 5.98 -25.87 -3.19
N PRO A 50 5.81 -24.56 -3.47
CA PRO A 50 6.64 -23.86 -4.43
C PRO A 50 8.08 -23.72 -3.94
N SER A 51 9.05 -24.11 -4.78
CA SER A 51 10.48 -23.99 -4.45
C SER A 51 10.98 -22.54 -4.33
N ASP A 52 10.24 -21.59 -4.90
CA ASP A 52 10.51 -20.15 -4.87
C ASP A 52 9.67 -19.41 -3.83
N LEU A 53 9.14 -20.14 -2.82
CA LEU A 53 8.31 -19.56 -1.77
C LEU A 53 9.05 -18.45 -1.03
N ALA A 54 8.47 -17.25 -1.05
CA ALA A 54 8.90 -16.14 -0.22
C ALA A 54 7.67 -15.40 0.31
N ILE A 55 7.61 -15.18 1.62
CA ILE A 55 6.47 -14.60 2.30
C ILE A 55 6.94 -13.33 3.01
N GLN A 56 6.29 -12.22 2.71
CA GLN A 56 6.61 -10.91 3.25
C GLN A 56 5.39 -10.30 3.94
N LEU A 57 5.61 -9.76 5.12
CA LEU A 57 4.65 -8.93 5.84
C LEU A 57 5.25 -7.53 5.99
N ASN A 58 4.59 -6.55 5.38
CA ASN A 58 5.10 -5.20 5.17
C ASN A 58 6.45 -5.23 4.45
N THR A 59 7.53 -4.85 5.13
CA THR A 59 8.90 -4.90 4.59
C THR A 59 9.67 -6.13 5.06
N ALA A 60 9.16 -6.87 6.07
CA ALA A 60 9.86 -7.98 6.70
C ALA A 60 9.63 -9.30 5.94
N ASP A 61 10.71 -10.03 5.69
CA ASP A 61 10.63 -11.44 5.30
C ASP A 61 10.23 -12.27 6.52
N VAL A 62 9.11 -12.96 6.41
CA VAL A 62 8.50 -13.78 7.46
C VAL A 62 8.40 -15.23 7.05
N THR A 63 9.06 -15.65 5.97
CA THR A 63 8.95 -17.00 5.41
C THR A 63 9.24 -18.10 6.44
N SER A 64 10.25 -17.89 7.29
CA SER A 64 10.65 -18.85 8.32
C SER A 64 9.66 -19.01 9.48
N ALA A 65 8.70 -18.10 9.63
CA ALA A 65 7.65 -18.17 10.64
C ALA A 65 6.48 -19.09 10.23
N PHE A 66 6.41 -19.50 8.96
CA PHE A 66 5.34 -20.33 8.44
C PHE A 66 5.69 -21.81 8.53
N THR A 67 4.71 -22.61 8.97
CA THR A 67 4.72 -24.05 8.75
C THR A 67 4.21 -24.32 7.33
N VAL A 68 5.06 -24.90 6.48
CA VAL A 68 4.77 -25.15 5.06
C VAL A 68 4.48 -26.63 4.84
N THR A 69 3.43 -26.91 4.05
CA THR A 69 3.04 -28.24 3.56
C THR A 69 2.88 -28.18 2.04
N ASP A 70 2.65 -29.33 1.40
CA ASP A 70 2.39 -29.38 -0.05
C ASP A 70 1.13 -28.60 -0.45
N THR A 71 0.19 -28.39 0.48
CA THR A 71 -1.11 -27.77 0.22
C THR A 71 -1.22 -26.33 0.69
N GLY A 72 -0.25 -25.80 1.44
CA GLY A 72 -0.29 -24.43 1.91
C GLY A 72 0.79 -24.08 2.92
N ALA A 73 0.69 -22.87 3.46
CA ALA A 73 1.54 -22.37 4.52
C ALA A 73 0.69 -21.64 5.57
N THR A 74 0.95 -21.89 6.85
CA THR A 74 0.23 -21.27 7.97
C THR A 74 1.18 -20.77 9.03
N ALA A 75 0.90 -19.59 9.60
CA ALA A 75 1.57 -19.05 10.77
C ALA A 75 0.54 -18.55 11.81
N ASP A 76 0.87 -18.72 13.09
CA ASP A 76 0.13 -18.10 14.19
C ASP A 76 0.37 -16.59 14.19
N GLY A 77 -0.70 -15.79 14.35
CA GLY A 77 -0.62 -14.34 14.34
C GLY A 77 0.29 -13.76 15.42
N SER A 78 0.43 -14.44 16.56
CA SER A 78 1.32 -14.02 17.65
C SER A 78 2.79 -13.99 17.25
N LEU A 79 3.22 -14.89 16.36
CA LEU A 79 4.60 -14.93 15.84
C LEU A 79 4.92 -13.75 14.92
N LEU A 80 3.89 -13.15 14.33
CA LEU A 80 3.99 -12.06 13.36
C LEU A 80 3.51 -10.72 13.93
N ALA A 81 3.09 -10.68 15.19
CA ALA A 81 2.44 -9.51 15.78
C ALA A 81 3.31 -8.26 15.76
N ASP A 82 4.63 -8.40 15.91
CA ASP A 82 5.59 -7.29 15.86
C ASP A 82 5.76 -6.68 14.46
N GLN A 83 5.30 -7.40 13.44
CA GLN A 83 5.32 -6.96 12.05
C GLN A 83 3.98 -6.38 11.58
N VAL A 84 2.98 -6.31 12.47
CA VAL A 84 1.67 -5.67 12.21
C VAL A 84 1.60 -4.33 12.92
N PHE A 85 1.46 -3.27 12.13
CA PHE A 85 1.43 -1.89 12.58
C PHE A 85 0.01 -1.30 12.49
N PRO A 86 -0.34 -0.30 13.33
CA PRO A 86 -1.56 0.47 13.15
C PRO A 86 -1.71 0.99 11.71
N GLY A 87 -2.94 0.97 11.20
CA GLY A 87 -3.28 1.35 9.83
C GLY A 87 -3.07 0.22 8.81
N ARG A 88 -2.64 0.60 7.61
CA ARG A 88 -2.56 -0.31 6.45
C ARG A 88 -1.33 -1.21 6.52
N ASN A 89 -1.55 -2.52 6.43
CA ASN A 89 -0.54 -3.56 6.33
C ASN A 89 -0.63 -4.29 4.99
N ILE A 90 0.51 -4.71 4.45
CA ILE A 90 0.60 -5.49 3.21
C ILE A 90 1.11 -6.88 3.52
N PHE A 91 0.36 -7.90 3.10
CA PHE A 91 0.83 -9.29 3.13
C PHE A 91 1.03 -9.79 1.71
N ARG A 92 2.23 -10.28 1.42
CA ARG A 92 2.67 -10.68 0.08
C ARG A 92 3.26 -12.08 0.11
N VAL A 93 2.93 -12.86 -0.91
CA VAL A 93 3.53 -14.17 -1.16
C VAL A 93 4.02 -14.24 -2.59
N LYS A 94 5.24 -14.75 -2.76
CA LYS A 94 5.77 -15.27 -4.00
C LYS A 94 5.70 -16.80 -3.96
N GLY A 95 5.22 -17.41 -5.04
CA GLY A 95 5.24 -18.86 -5.22
C GLY A 95 4.79 -19.23 -6.62
N TYR A 96 5.37 -20.29 -7.19
CA TYR A 96 5.14 -20.73 -8.56
C TYR A 96 5.46 -19.63 -9.59
N ASN A 97 6.51 -18.84 -9.34
CA ASN A 97 6.93 -17.68 -10.13
C ASN A 97 5.87 -16.57 -10.23
N GLN A 98 4.90 -16.55 -9.32
CA GLN A 98 3.86 -15.52 -9.24
C GLN A 98 3.92 -14.80 -7.91
N ILE A 99 3.50 -13.54 -7.92
CA ILE A 99 3.36 -12.73 -6.71
C ILE A 99 1.88 -12.44 -6.50
N LYS A 100 1.38 -12.72 -5.30
CA LYS A 100 0.08 -12.26 -4.82
C LYS A 100 0.29 -11.36 -3.60
N GLN A 101 -0.60 -10.40 -3.43
CA GLN A 101 -0.60 -9.53 -2.26
C GLN A 101 -2.02 -9.17 -1.87
N VAL A 102 -2.22 -8.95 -0.58
CA VAL A 102 -3.44 -8.38 -0.01
C VAL A 102 -3.07 -7.22 0.91
N ALA A 103 -3.98 -6.25 1.03
CA ALA A 103 -3.93 -5.25 2.08
C ALA A 103 -4.91 -5.63 3.19
N PHE A 104 -4.57 -5.32 4.43
CA PHE A 104 -5.49 -5.38 5.57
C PHE A 104 -5.18 -4.23 6.53
N TYR A 105 -6.13 -3.86 7.37
CA TYR A 105 -6.06 -2.69 8.23
C TYR A 105 -6.20 -3.12 9.69
N TYR A 106 -5.19 -2.78 10.50
CA TYR A 106 -5.25 -2.87 11.95
C TYR A 106 -5.64 -1.50 12.47
N ASP A 107 -6.92 -1.33 12.75
CA ASP A 107 -7.53 -0.02 12.93
C ASP A 107 -7.62 0.35 14.41
N THR A 108 -6.82 1.32 14.84
CA THR A 108 -6.72 1.77 16.24
C THR A 108 -6.72 3.29 16.35
N GLU A 109 -6.93 4.00 15.24
CA GLU A 109 -7.05 5.45 15.22
C GLU A 109 -8.39 5.85 14.59
N GLY A 110 -8.99 6.95 15.08
CA GLY A 110 -10.19 7.48 14.46
C GLY A 110 -9.93 8.23 13.14
N PRO A 111 -11.00 8.72 12.48
CA PRO A 111 -10.94 9.22 11.12
C PRO A 111 -10.04 10.44 10.93
N GLU A 112 -9.38 10.51 9.78
CA GLU A 112 -8.52 11.62 9.41
C GLU A 112 -9.27 12.69 8.62
N ILE A 113 -9.14 13.94 9.04
CA ILE A 113 -9.69 15.11 8.33
C ILE A 113 -8.64 15.63 7.34
N HIS A 114 -9.02 15.74 6.07
CA HIS A 114 -8.19 16.34 5.03
C HIS A 114 -8.83 17.63 4.53
N ILE A 115 -8.25 18.77 4.89
CA ILE A 115 -8.69 20.10 4.44
C ILE A 115 -8.10 20.37 3.05
N MET A 116 -8.96 20.71 2.10
CA MET A 116 -8.56 21.02 0.71
C MET A 116 -8.50 22.53 0.47
N ASP A 117 -9.47 23.27 1.00
CA ASP A 117 -9.54 24.72 0.83
C ASP A 117 -10.28 25.39 1.99
N THR A 118 -9.97 26.65 2.22
CA THR A 118 -10.62 27.51 3.22
C THR A 118 -10.90 28.89 2.62
N ASP A 119 -12.17 29.27 2.53
CA ASP A 119 -12.59 30.61 2.14
C ASP A 119 -12.95 31.41 3.40
N ARG A 120 -12.13 32.42 3.69
CA ARG A 120 -12.31 33.27 4.87
C ARG A 120 -13.46 34.26 4.71
N ASP A 121 -13.64 34.82 3.52
CA ASP A 121 -14.66 35.85 3.30
C ASP A 121 -16.05 35.21 3.38
N ALA A 122 -16.17 33.97 2.91
CA ALA A 122 -17.39 33.17 3.03
C ALA A 122 -17.50 32.39 4.36
N LEU A 123 -16.43 32.34 5.17
CA LEU A 123 -16.30 31.50 6.37
C LEU A 123 -16.62 30.03 6.10
N THR A 124 -16.04 29.46 5.03
CA THR A 124 -16.26 28.07 4.65
C THR A 124 -14.95 27.28 4.58
N VAL A 125 -15.02 26.01 4.95
CA VAL A 125 -13.94 25.03 4.82
C VAL A 125 -14.43 23.85 4.01
N THR A 126 -13.60 23.38 3.07
CA THR A 126 -13.90 22.22 2.24
C THR A 126 -12.83 21.16 2.43
N GLY A 127 -13.26 19.91 2.37
CA GLY A 127 -12.37 18.79 2.61
C GLY A 127 -13.04 17.44 2.42
N TYR A 128 -12.39 16.41 2.90
CA TYR A 128 -12.96 15.08 3.03
C TYR A 128 -12.43 14.38 4.27
N VAL A 129 -13.13 13.32 4.68
CA VAL A 129 -12.75 12.49 5.83
C VAL A 129 -12.41 11.08 5.37
N SER A 130 -11.27 10.55 5.80
CA SER A 130 -10.80 9.22 5.42
C SER A 130 -10.64 8.33 6.64
N ASP A 131 -11.19 7.13 6.54
CA ASP A 131 -11.06 6.10 7.56
C ASP A 131 -11.29 4.72 6.93
N PRO A 132 -10.42 3.72 7.16
CA PRO A 132 -10.61 2.37 6.65
C PRO A 132 -11.77 1.63 7.33
N GLY A 133 -12.04 1.87 8.62
CA GLY A 133 -13.20 1.40 9.38
C GLY A 133 -14.51 2.09 9.01
N GLY A 134 -14.41 3.20 8.26
CA GLY A 134 -15.53 3.97 7.78
C GLY A 134 -15.92 5.06 8.76
N VAL A 135 -16.49 6.15 8.25
CA VAL A 135 -16.81 7.34 9.04
C VAL A 135 -18.25 7.26 9.53
N GLU A 136 -18.43 7.29 10.85
CA GLU A 136 -19.76 7.32 11.48
C GLU A 136 -20.27 8.76 11.61
N SER A 137 -19.44 9.66 12.13
CA SER A 137 -19.84 11.06 12.31
C SER A 137 -18.67 12.03 12.25
N VAL A 138 -18.99 13.28 11.90
CA VAL A 138 -18.04 14.40 11.87
C VAL A 138 -18.73 15.63 12.43
N MET A 139 -18.03 16.37 13.28
CA MET A 139 -18.45 17.65 13.80
C MET A 139 -17.37 18.69 13.56
N LEU A 140 -17.78 19.93 13.28
CA LEU A 140 -16.92 21.12 13.26
C LEU A 140 -17.44 22.09 14.32
N ASP A 141 -16.59 22.45 15.26
CA ASP A 141 -16.92 23.37 16.37
C ASP A 141 -18.19 22.95 17.15
N GLY A 142 -18.40 21.64 17.28
CA GLY A 142 -19.58 21.05 17.93
C GLY A 142 -20.84 21.00 17.08
N VAL A 143 -20.79 21.45 15.82
CA VAL A 143 -21.90 21.34 14.85
C VAL A 143 -21.68 20.12 13.97
N ALA A 144 -22.67 19.22 13.91
CA ALA A 144 -22.61 18.05 13.05
C ALA A 144 -22.54 18.43 11.57
N LEU A 145 -21.71 17.71 10.82
CA LEU A 145 -21.55 17.88 9.39
C LEU A 145 -22.20 16.72 8.63
N GLU A 146 -22.91 17.06 7.56
CA GLU A 146 -23.37 16.09 6.58
C GLU A 146 -22.26 15.82 5.58
N LEU A 147 -21.95 14.55 5.35
CA LEU A 147 -20.95 14.14 4.38
C LEU A 147 -21.59 13.85 3.03
N GLY A 148 -20.97 14.38 1.97
CA GLY A 148 -21.30 14.10 0.59
C GLY A 148 -20.66 12.81 0.09
N ALA A 149 -20.71 12.63 -1.24
CA ALA A 149 -20.07 11.49 -1.90
C ALA A 149 -18.56 11.46 -1.61
N GLY A 150 -18.03 10.26 -1.34
CA GLY A 150 -16.62 10.09 -1.00
C GLY A 150 -16.20 10.76 0.32
N ASN A 151 -17.14 10.89 1.26
CA ASN A 151 -16.92 11.55 2.57
C ASN A 151 -16.45 13.00 2.45
N SER A 152 -16.82 13.68 1.36
CA SER A 152 -16.53 15.10 1.16
C SER A 152 -17.41 15.98 2.05
N PHE A 153 -16.93 17.17 2.40
CA PHE A 153 -17.70 18.16 3.13
C PHE A 153 -17.41 19.57 2.64
N THR A 154 -18.42 20.43 2.80
CA THR A 154 -18.31 21.89 2.80
C THR A 154 -19.03 22.36 4.05
N ALA A 155 -18.31 23.02 4.96
CA ALA A 155 -18.84 23.42 6.25
C ALA A 155 -18.59 24.90 6.48
N SER A 156 -19.53 25.58 7.14
CA SER A 156 -19.30 26.92 7.66
C SER A 156 -18.59 26.81 9.00
N PHE A 157 -17.59 27.66 9.23
CA PHE A 157 -16.84 27.69 10.49
C PHE A 157 -17.04 29.03 11.22
N THR A 158 -16.89 29.03 12.54
CA THR A 158 -16.95 30.27 13.33
C THR A 158 -15.62 30.99 13.23
N ASP A 159 -15.60 32.33 13.10
CA ASP A 159 -14.32 33.08 13.10
C ASP A 159 -13.68 33.06 14.48
N GLN A 160 -12.70 32.17 14.66
CA GLN A 160 -11.92 31.97 15.87
C GLN A 160 -10.48 31.58 15.53
N PRO A 161 -9.52 31.68 16.47
CA PRO A 161 -8.13 31.35 16.18
C PRO A 161 -7.93 29.89 15.72
N PHE A 162 -8.70 28.95 16.27
CA PHE A 162 -8.61 27.53 15.96
C PHE A 162 -10.00 26.94 15.83
N ASN A 163 -10.25 26.24 14.73
CA ASN A 163 -11.47 25.48 14.52
C ASN A 163 -11.16 24.00 14.72
N THR A 164 -12.10 23.28 15.32
CA THR A 164 -11.87 21.90 15.76
C THR A 164 -12.85 20.96 15.07
N PHE A 165 -12.29 19.99 14.35
CA PHE A 165 -13.02 18.84 13.90
C PHE A 165 -12.95 17.71 14.93
N VAL A 166 -14.07 17.03 15.13
CA VAL A 166 -14.13 15.75 15.85
C VAL A 166 -14.79 14.75 14.92
N ALA A 167 -14.07 13.68 14.59
CA ALA A 167 -14.61 12.58 13.79
C ALA A 167 -14.63 11.29 14.61
N VAL A 168 -15.60 10.42 14.29
CA VAL A 168 -15.78 9.10 14.92
C VAL A 168 -15.97 8.06 13.82
N ASP A 169 -15.27 6.94 13.92
CA ASP A 169 -15.36 5.81 12.98
C ASP A 169 -16.48 4.82 13.35
N GLY A 170 -16.69 3.80 12.51
CA GLY A 170 -17.65 2.72 12.78
C GLY A 170 -17.28 1.79 13.94
N PHE A 171 -16.10 1.93 14.54
CA PHE A 171 -15.63 1.17 15.71
C PHE A 171 -15.68 1.99 17.01
N GLY A 172 -16.15 3.24 16.96
CA GLY A 172 -16.23 4.15 18.10
C GLY A 172 -14.92 4.86 18.46
N GLN A 173 -13.92 4.78 17.60
CA GLN A 173 -12.65 5.49 17.74
C GLN A 173 -12.83 6.92 17.28
N SER A 174 -12.22 7.86 18.00
CA SER A 174 -12.37 9.28 17.72
C SER A 174 -11.03 9.97 17.54
N LYS A 175 -10.97 10.89 16.58
CA LYS A 175 -9.82 11.75 16.33
C LYS A 175 -10.27 13.21 16.29
N THR A 176 -9.51 14.05 16.98
CA THR A 176 -9.70 15.50 16.99
C THR A 176 -8.64 16.13 16.10
N THR A 177 -9.07 16.90 15.11
CA THR A 177 -8.18 17.66 14.23
C THR A 177 -8.42 19.15 14.43
N GLU A 178 -7.40 19.86 14.88
CA GLU A 178 -7.43 21.31 14.98
C GLU A 178 -6.82 21.90 13.70
N TYR A 179 -7.47 22.91 13.12
CA TYR A 179 -6.84 23.73 12.09
C TYR A 179 -6.85 25.20 12.50
N ALA A 180 -5.70 25.82 12.29
CA ALA A 180 -5.42 27.20 12.65
C ALA A 180 -5.69 28.12 11.46
N ARG A 181 -6.06 29.37 11.74
CA ARG A 181 -6.06 30.41 10.71
C ARG A 181 -4.63 30.69 10.23
N GLY A 182 -4.49 30.95 8.93
CA GLY A 182 -3.20 31.27 8.31
C GLY A 182 -2.57 32.60 8.76
N ASP A 183 -3.31 33.44 9.49
CA ASP A 183 -2.85 34.71 10.06
C ASP A 183 -2.58 34.65 11.58
N ASN A 184 -2.66 33.47 12.19
CA ASN A 184 -2.25 33.32 13.57
C ASN A 184 -0.74 33.54 13.70
N GLU A 185 -0.33 34.29 14.72
CA GLU A 185 1.08 34.46 15.07
C GLU A 185 1.64 33.11 15.53
N PHE A 186 2.28 32.39 14.61
CA PHE A 186 2.89 31.10 14.90
C PHE A 186 4.23 31.30 15.60
N VAL A 187 4.24 31.17 16.92
CA VAL A 187 5.48 31.11 17.70
C VAL A 187 6.00 29.67 17.69
N GLY A 188 6.64 29.28 16.60
CA GLY A 188 7.19 27.94 16.45
C GLY A 188 8.36 27.88 15.48
N ILE A 189 8.97 26.71 15.37
CA ILE A 189 10.07 26.44 14.45
C ILE A 189 9.45 26.20 13.07
N SER A 190 9.73 27.07 12.11
CA SER A 190 9.41 26.81 10.70
C SER A 190 10.61 26.14 10.03
N ALA A 191 10.35 25.03 9.33
CA ALA A 191 11.32 24.40 8.45
C ALA A 191 10.86 24.67 7.01
N ARG A 192 11.70 25.37 6.24
CA ARG A 192 11.48 25.57 4.81
C ARG A 192 12.42 24.66 4.04
N LEU A 193 11.86 23.65 3.38
CA LEU A 193 12.57 22.92 2.34
C LEU A 193 12.51 23.75 1.05
N ASN A 194 13.65 23.99 0.44
CA ASN A 194 13.79 24.67 -0.84
C ASN A 194 14.68 23.83 -1.77
N GLN A 195 14.82 24.25 -3.03
CA GLN A 195 15.66 23.55 -4.02
C GLN A 195 17.07 23.26 -3.48
N GLY A 196 17.71 24.23 -2.81
CA GLY A 196 19.03 24.04 -2.18
C GLY A 196 19.05 22.97 -1.07
N GLY A 197 17.95 22.80 -0.36
CA GLY A 197 17.73 21.71 0.59
C GLY A 197 17.46 20.35 -0.06
N PHE A 198 17.21 20.30 -1.37
CA PHE A 198 17.13 19.06 -2.16
C PHE A 198 18.39 18.82 -3.00
N ASP A 199 19.18 19.86 -3.29
CA ASP A 199 20.42 19.75 -4.08
C ASP A 199 21.45 18.82 -3.43
N PHE A 200 21.44 18.67 -2.10
CA PHE A 200 22.29 17.67 -1.44
C PHE A 200 21.92 16.23 -1.85
N LEU A 201 20.63 15.95 -2.09
CA LEU A 201 20.20 14.62 -2.54
C LEU A 201 20.75 14.31 -3.92
N ILE A 202 20.93 15.32 -4.80
CA ILE A 202 21.57 15.14 -6.11
C ILE A 202 23.01 14.66 -5.91
N SER A 203 23.79 15.32 -5.04
CA SER A 203 25.17 14.91 -4.78
C SER A 203 25.29 13.52 -4.15
N VAL A 204 24.34 13.15 -3.28
CA VAL A 204 24.28 11.81 -2.67
C VAL A 204 23.89 10.77 -3.72
N LEU A 205 22.89 11.06 -4.56
CA LEU A 205 22.52 10.20 -5.69
C LEU A 205 23.67 10.02 -6.68
N GLU A 206 24.38 11.09 -7.02
CA GLU A 206 25.57 11.01 -7.88
C GLU A 206 26.67 10.17 -7.25
N GLN A 207 26.88 10.28 -5.94
CA GLN A 207 27.86 9.46 -5.22
C GLN A 207 27.47 7.99 -5.18
N GLU A 208 26.23 7.68 -4.83
CA GLU A 208 25.69 6.32 -4.80
C GLU A 208 25.67 5.70 -6.21
N LEU A 209 25.25 6.48 -7.21
CA LEU A 209 25.28 6.03 -8.60
C LEU A 209 26.72 5.81 -9.07
N ASN A 210 27.68 6.68 -8.76
CA ASN A 210 29.08 6.46 -9.17
C ASN A 210 29.75 5.32 -8.39
N GLY A 211 29.30 5.04 -7.18
CA GLY A 211 29.82 3.95 -6.34
C GLY A 211 29.16 2.59 -6.62
N ALA A 212 28.01 2.58 -7.30
CA ALA A 212 27.33 1.35 -7.67
C ALA A 212 28.09 0.59 -8.75
N ASP A 213 28.24 -0.72 -8.54
CA ASP A 213 28.82 -1.62 -9.52
C ASP A 213 27.77 -1.98 -10.57
N TYR A 214 27.85 -1.34 -11.74
CA TYR A 214 26.98 -1.64 -12.88
C TYR A 214 27.48 -2.80 -13.72
N GLN A 215 28.58 -3.46 -13.34
CA GLN A 215 29.17 -4.50 -14.18
C GLN A 215 28.18 -5.64 -14.44
N ASP A 216 27.34 -6.02 -13.46
CA ASP A 216 26.27 -7.01 -13.66
C ASP A 216 25.20 -6.55 -14.68
N ILE A 217 24.91 -5.25 -14.74
CA ILE A 217 23.96 -4.67 -15.71
C ILE A 217 24.61 -4.60 -17.10
N VAL A 218 25.87 -4.17 -17.19
CA VAL A 218 26.65 -4.10 -18.43
C VAL A 218 26.86 -5.51 -19.01
N ASP A 219 27.19 -6.48 -18.17
CA ASP A 219 27.37 -7.88 -18.54
C ASP A 219 26.04 -8.51 -18.98
N GLY A 220 24.93 -8.10 -18.36
CA GLY A 220 23.57 -8.51 -18.71
C GLY A 220 23.03 -7.92 -20.03
N ILE A 221 23.57 -6.80 -20.51
CA ILE A 221 23.22 -6.19 -21.81
C ILE A 221 23.79 -7.02 -22.98
N GLY A 222 24.84 -7.81 -22.74
CA GLY A 222 25.49 -8.62 -23.77
C GLY A 222 26.17 -7.79 -24.87
N ASN A 223 26.72 -8.46 -25.88
CA ASN A 223 27.34 -7.78 -27.02
C ASN A 223 26.27 -7.07 -27.87
N ILE A 224 26.30 -5.74 -27.88
CA ILE A 224 25.56 -4.95 -28.86
C ILE A 224 26.33 -5.06 -30.18
N GLU A 225 25.82 -5.86 -31.12
CA GLU A 225 26.31 -5.80 -32.50
C GLU A 225 25.96 -4.43 -33.09
N LEU A 226 26.95 -3.54 -33.14
CA LEU A 226 26.86 -2.34 -33.95
C LEU A 226 26.82 -2.78 -35.42
N ILE A 227 25.63 -2.82 -36.00
CA ILE A 227 25.49 -3.07 -37.43
C ILE A 227 26.12 -1.87 -38.15
N ASN A 228 27.33 -2.06 -38.67
CA ASN A 228 28.02 -1.08 -39.50
C ASN A 228 27.39 -1.06 -40.90
N THR A 229 26.10 -0.70 -41.00
CA THR A 229 25.35 -0.67 -42.26
C THR A 229 25.89 0.37 -43.25
N PHE A 230 26.80 1.26 -42.83
CA PHE A 230 27.31 2.34 -43.69
C PHE A 230 28.83 2.62 -43.60
N GLY A 231 29.65 1.71 -43.05
CA GLY A 231 31.11 1.86 -43.06
C GLY A 231 31.62 3.14 -42.37
N LEU A 232 30.93 3.62 -41.33
CA LEU A 232 31.18 4.94 -40.73
C LEU A 232 32.24 4.97 -39.62
N PHE A 233 32.75 3.81 -39.21
CA PHE A 233 33.86 3.73 -38.24
C PHE A 233 34.92 2.74 -38.73
N ASN A 234 36.10 3.28 -39.05
CA ASN A 234 37.34 2.52 -39.10
C ASN A 234 37.99 2.62 -37.71
N LEU A 235 37.96 1.52 -36.96
CA LEU A 235 38.83 1.26 -35.82
C LEU A 235 39.53 -0.07 -36.07
#